data_AF-A0A5F2B3X7-F1
#
_entry.id   AF-A0A5F2B3X7-F1
#
_cell.length_a   1.000
_cell.length_b   1.000
_cell.length_c   1.000
_cell.angle_alpha   90.00
_cell.angle_beta   90.00
_cell.angle_gamma   90.00
#
_symmetry.space_group_name_H-M   'P 1'
#
loop_
_entity.id
_entity.type
_entity.pdbx_description
1 polymer ?
#
loop_
_entity_poly.entity_id
_entity_poly.type
_entity_poly.pdbx_seq_one_letter_code
_entity_poly.pdbx_strand_id
1 'polypeptide(L)'
;MNSFEHIHFAEIILIASGILYTLHGLIHQLIVGAAVGFFQFPDQRQSRLILMMWITTGAFMSFLGFLPAALILFFGPQPAVVATLITEAIAVGFLSLHIYLSGYRTHTQPVKIGFFFSLGFTIVLVGYLIHLRF
;
A
#
# COMPACT_ATOMS: atom_id res chain seq x y z
N MET A 1 -30.90 -7.63 2.98
CA MET A 1 -30.36 -6.74 1.93
C MET A 1 -29.13 -7.43 1.37
N ASN A 2 -29.08 -7.67 0.06
CA ASN A 2 -27.89 -8.26 -0.56
C ASN A 2 -26.75 -7.23 -0.47
N SER A 3 -25.86 -7.43 0.49
CA SER A 3 -24.83 -6.46 0.93
C SER A 3 -23.75 -6.12 -0.13
N PHE A 4 -23.85 -6.66 -1.35
CA PHE A 4 -22.80 -6.60 -2.37
C PHE A 4 -23.31 -6.15 -3.75
N GLU A 5 -24.51 -5.57 -3.82
CA GLU A 5 -25.08 -5.08 -5.10
C GLU A 5 -24.24 -3.96 -5.75
N HIS A 6 -23.42 -3.26 -4.96
CA HIS A 6 -22.50 -2.23 -5.43
C HIS A 6 -21.13 -2.76 -5.89
N ILE A 7 -20.89 -4.07 -5.80
CA ILE A 7 -19.62 -4.66 -6.23
C ILE A 7 -19.74 -5.05 -7.69
N HIS A 8 -19.13 -4.25 -8.54
CA HIS A 8 -18.94 -4.55 -9.95
C HIS A 8 -17.47 -4.83 -10.25
N PHE A 9 -17.17 -5.01 -11.53
CA PHE A 9 -15.84 -5.41 -11.98
C PHE A 9 -14.75 -4.43 -11.53
N ALA A 10 -15.03 -3.12 -11.54
CA ALA A 10 -14.07 -2.09 -11.14
C ALA A 10 -13.73 -2.17 -9.64
N GLU A 11 -14.73 -2.38 -8.79
CA GLU A 11 -14.56 -2.57 -7.35
C GLU A 11 -13.80 -3.86 -7.05
N ILE A 12 -14.05 -4.95 -7.79
CA ILE A 12 -13.31 -6.21 -7.65
C ILE A 12 -11.82 -5.99 -7.94
N ILE A 13 -11.49 -5.27 -9.02
CA ILE A 13 -10.08 -4.95 -9.35
C ILE A 13 -9.44 -4.11 -8.23
N LEU A 14 -10.14 -3.08 -7.75
CA LEU A 14 -9.64 -2.22 -6.69
C LEU A 14 -9.43 -3.01 -5.38
N ILE A 15 -10.39 -3.84 -4.98
CA ILE A 15 -10.30 -4.68 -3.78
C ILE A 15 -9.16 -5.68 -3.92
N ALA A 16 -9.08 -6.41 -5.04
CA ALA A 16 -8.05 -7.43 -5.25
C ALA A 16 -6.64 -6.82 -5.26
N SER A 17 -6.47 -5.70 -5.95
CA SER A 17 -5.18 -4.98 -5.97
C SER A 17 -4.81 -4.42 -4.59
N GLY A 18 -5.79 -3.89 -3.83
CA GLY A 18 -5.59 -3.44 -2.45
C GLY A 18 -5.19 -4.57 -1.52
N ILE A 19 -5.79 -5.76 -1.64
CA ILE A 19 -5.40 -6.95 -0.88
C ILE A 19 -3.98 -7.39 -1.23
N LEU A 20 -3.62 -7.45 -2.51
CA LEU A 20 -2.26 -7.82 -2.94
C LEU A 20 -1.23 -6.81 -2.40
N TYR A 21 -1.53 -5.52 -2.49
CA TYR A 21 -0.70 -4.44 -1.95
C TYR A 21 -0.54 -4.57 -0.43
N THR A 22 -1.64 -4.88 0.27
CA THR A 22 -1.67 -5.10 1.72
C THR A 22 -0.77 -6.26 2.14
N LEU A 23 -0.94 -7.40 1.48
CA LEU A 23 -0.23 -8.64 1.78
C LEU A 23 1.27 -8.45 1.57
N HIS A 24 1.67 -7.75 0.51
CA HIS A 24 3.08 -7.40 0.31
C HIS A 24 3.64 -6.59 1.50
N GLY A 25 2.92 -5.55 1.94
CA GLY A 25 3.28 -4.76 3.12
C GLY A 25 3.35 -5.57 4.42
N LEU A 26 2.45 -6.56 4.59
CA LEU A 26 2.40 -7.39 5.78
C LEU A 26 3.56 -8.39 5.81
N ILE A 27 3.82 -9.06 4.68
CA ILE A 27 4.96 -9.98 4.52
C ILE A 27 6.26 -9.23 4.81
N HIS A 28 6.38 -7.99 4.33
CA HIS A 28 7.50 -7.11 4.64
C HIS A 28 7.71 -6.92 6.15
N GLN A 29 6.65 -6.58 6.88
CA GLN A 29 6.73 -6.38 8.33
C GLN A 29 7.05 -7.68 9.07
N LEU A 30 6.47 -8.81 8.65
CA LEU A 30 6.67 -10.11 9.30
C LEU A 30 8.10 -10.63 9.12
N ILE A 31 8.66 -10.52 7.92
CA ILE A 31 10.05 -10.93 7.65
C ILE A 31 11.01 -10.07 8.48
N VAL A 32 10.76 -8.76 8.56
CA VAL A 32 11.62 -7.87 9.35
C VAL A 32 11.46 -8.13 10.84
N GLY A 33 10.23 -8.27 11.35
CA GLY A 33 9.98 -8.59 12.75
C GLY A 33 10.67 -9.90 13.18
N ALA A 34 10.62 -10.92 12.32
CA ALA A 34 11.36 -12.16 12.52
C ALA A 34 12.87 -11.90 12.51
N ALA A 35 13.39 -11.20 11.50
CA ALA A 35 14.82 -10.92 11.39
C ALA A 35 15.37 -10.13 12.60
N VAL A 36 14.62 -9.17 13.16
CA VAL A 36 15.01 -8.43 14.37
C VAL A 36 15.01 -9.34 15.59
N GLY A 37 14.04 -10.25 15.70
CA GLY A 37 13.98 -11.23 16.78
C GLY A 37 15.15 -12.22 16.75
N PHE A 38 15.66 -12.56 15.56
CA PHE A 38 16.79 -13.48 15.39
C PHE A 38 18.16 -12.79 15.39
N PHE A 39 18.29 -11.59 14.84
CA PHE A 39 19.55 -10.85 14.74
C PHE A 39 19.61 -9.74 15.80
N GLN A 40 20.11 -10.08 16.99
CA GLN A 40 20.38 -9.13 18.07
C GLN A 40 21.62 -8.24 17.78
N PHE A 41 21.67 -7.55 16.63
CA PHE A 41 22.74 -6.60 16.30
C PHE A 41 22.22 -5.15 16.19
N PRO A 42 21.70 -4.55 17.29
CA PRO A 42 21.11 -3.22 17.30
C PRO A 42 22.13 -2.07 17.21
N ASP A 43 23.44 -2.34 17.22
CA ASP A 43 24.46 -1.29 17.40
C ASP A 43 24.90 -0.60 16.09
N GLN A 44 24.57 -1.16 14.93
CA GLN A 44 24.91 -0.53 13.65
C GLN A 44 23.81 0.45 13.24
N ARG A 45 24.11 1.75 13.30
CA ARG A 45 23.20 2.85 12.93
C ARG A 45 22.54 2.63 11.55
N GLN A 46 23.28 2.11 10.58
CA GLN A 46 22.76 1.80 9.24
C GLN A 46 21.72 0.68 9.25
N SER A 47 21.97 -0.41 9.97
CA SER A 47 21.03 -1.52 10.12
C SER A 47 19.71 -1.05 10.73
N ARG A 48 19.76 -0.19 11.76
CA ARG A 48 18.56 0.41 12.39
C ARG A 48 17.75 1.25 11.41
N LEU A 49 18.41 2.06 10.59
CA LEU A 49 17.74 2.91 9.60
C LEU A 49 17.09 2.08 8.50
N ILE A 50 17.78 1.06 7.99
CA ILE A 50 17.23 0.13 6.99
C ILE A 50 16.01 -0.58 7.57
N LEU A 51 16.11 -1.05 8.82
CA LEU A 51 15.04 -1.72 9.52
C LEU A 51 13.80 -0.83 9.71
N MET A 52 14.01 0.41 10.18
CA MET A 52 12.94 1.39 10.37
C MET A 52 12.27 1.73 9.05
N MET A 53 13.03 2.05 8.00
CA MET A 53 12.48 2.31 6.66
C MET A 53 11.68 1.12 6.15
N TRP A 54 12.14 -0.09 6.40
CA TRP A 54 11.46 -1.30 5.95
C TRP A 54 10.14 -1.54 6.69
N ILE A 55 10.13 -1.42 8.03
CA ILE A 55 8.92 -1.56 8.85
C ILE A 55 7.90 -0.48 8.49
N THR A 56 8.32 0.79 8.41
CA THR A 56 7.40 1.90 8.12
C THR A 56 6.83 1.81 6.72
N THR A 57 7.64 1.44 5.72
CA THR A 57 7.15 1.22 4.35
C THR A 57 6.14 0.08 4.34
N GLY A 58 6.44 -1.05 4.98
CA GLY A 58 5.53 -2.19 5.07
C GLY A 58 4.20 -1.82 5.74
N ALA A 59 4.24 -1.12 6.89
CA ALA A 59 3.05 -0.68 7.62
C ALA A 59 2.18 0.26 6.78
N PHE A 60 2.81 1.21 6.09
CA PHE A 60 2.12 2.14 5.21
C PHE A 60 1.43 1.43 4.03
N MET A 61 2.13 0.49 3.38
CA MET A 61 1.57 -0.33 2.30
C MET A 61 0.39 -1.18 2.79
N SER A 62 0.52 -1.81 3.96
CA SER A 62 -0.57 -2.60 4.55
C SER A 62 -1.80 -1.77 4.85
N PHE A 63 -1.63 -0.62 5.49
CA PHE A 63 -2.76 0.22 5.84
C PHE A 63 -3.44 0.79 4.60
N LEU A 64 -2.68 1.37 3.68
CA LEU A 64 -3.23 1.99 2.48
C LEU A 64 -3.68 0.99 1.41
N GLY A 65 -3.30 -0.29 1.48
CA GLY A 65 -3.93 -1.32 0.64
C GLY A 65 -5.25 -1.81 1.23
N PHE A 66 -5.35 -1.88 2.55
CA PHE A 66 -6.49 -2.47 3.23
C PHE A 66 -7.65 -1.50 3.36
N LEU A 67 -7.36 -0.25 3.74
CA LEU A 67 -8.35 0.82 3.87
C LEU A 67 -9.29 0.97 2.65
N PRO A 68 -8.80 1.07 1.40
CA PRO A 68 -9.65 1.27 0.23
C PRO A 68 -10.50 0.02 -0.04
N ALA A 69 -9.91 -1.17 0.11
CA ALA A 69 -10.58 -2.44 -0.08
C ALA A 69 -11.72 -2.62 0.94
N ALA A 70 -11.45 -2.33 2.22
CA ALA A 70 -12.46 -2.40 3.26
C ALA A 70 -13.58 -1.37 3.05
N LEU A 71 -13.23 -0.11 2.76
CA LEU A 71 -14.23 0.94 2.57
C LEU A 71 -15.16 0.64 1.40
N ILE A 72 -14.63 0.18 0.26
CA ILE A 72 -15.45 -0.18 -0.89
C ILE A 72 -16.27 -1.45 -0.61
N LEU A 73 -15.70 -2.47 0.02
CA LEU A 73 -16.41 -3.69 0.37
C LEU A 73 -17.63 -3.42 1.25
N PHE A 74 -17.48 -2.58 2.28
CA PHE A 74 -18.53 -2.36 3.29
C PHE A 74 -19.48 -1.21 2.98
N PHE A 75 -19.02 -0.15 2.32
CA PHE A 75 -19.79 1.09 2.16
C PHE A 75 -20.06 1.46 0.69
N GLY A 76 -19.34 0.84 -0.27
CA GLY A 76 -19.41 1.21 -1.67
C GLY A 76 -18.88 2.63 -1.96
N PRO A 77 -19.07 3.15 -3.19
CA PRO A 77 -18.48 4.42 -3.64
C PRO A 77 -19.25 5.67 -3.14
N GLN A 78 -19.48 5.77 -1.83
CA GLN A 78 -20.10 6.96 -1.25
C GLN A 78 -19.13 8.16 -1.24
N PRO A 79 -19.62 9.41 -1.17
CA PRO A 79 -18.76 10.60 -1.25
C PRO A 79 -17.59 10.62 -0.26
N ALA A 80 -17.82 10.16 0.98
CA ALA A 80 -16.77 10.07 1.99
C ALA A 80 -15.70 9.01 1.67
N VAL A 81 -16.12 7.88 1.10
CA VAL A 81 -15.21 6.82 0.63
C VAL A 81 -14.37 7.35 -0.53
N VAL A 82 -15.01 7.99 -1.52
CA VAL A 82 -14.31 8.59 -2.66
C VAL A 82 -13.28 9.64 -2.22
N ALA A 83 -13.62 10.52 -1.28
CA ALA A 83 -12.67 11.49 -0.72
C ALA A 83 -11.47 10.81 -0.04
N THR A 84 -11.71 9.70 0.65
CA THR A 84 -10.65 8.90 1.28
C THR A 84 -9.74 8.28 0.20
N LEU A 85 -10.32 7.68 -0.84
CA LEU A 85 -9.57 7.13 -1.97
C LEU A 85 -8.73 8.20 -2.69
N ILE A 86 -9.25 9.42 -2.87
CA ILE A 86 -8.46 10.52 -3.46
C ILE A 86 -7.24 10.84 -2.58
N THR A 87 -7.45 10.96 -1.27
CA THR A 87 -6.37 11.24 -0.31
C THR A 87 -5.33 10.13 -0.34
N GLU A 88 -5.78 8.89 -0.47
CA GLU A 88 -4.92 7.71 -0.55
C GLU A 88 -4.11 7.65 -1.85
N ALA A 89 -4.70 7.98 -3.01
CA ALA A 89 -3.97 8.09 -4.27
C ALA A 89 -2.81 9.09 -4.14
N ILE A 90 -3.07 10.24 -3.50
CA ILE A 90 -2.04 11.25 -3.24
C ILE A 90 -0.97 10.69 -2.31
N ALA A 91 -1.34 10.00 -1.23
CA ALA A 91 -0.40 9.45 -0.26
C ALA A 91 0.50 8.35 -0.86
N VAL A 92 -0.07 7.39 -1.60
CA VAL A 92 0.68 6.32 -2.26
C VAL A 92 1.52 6.88 -3.41
N GLY A 93 1.01 7.87 -4.15
CA GLY A 93 1.77 8.60 -5.16
C GLY A 93 2.98 9.32 -4.56
N PHE A 94 2.81 9.99 -3.42
CA PHE A 94 3.90 10.64 -2.71
C PHE A 94 4.94 9.64 -2.20
N LEU A 95 4.51 8.50 -1.64
CA LEU A 95 5.44 7.42 -1.24
C LEU A 95 6.26 6.92 -2.45
N SER A 96 5.59 6.66 -3.58
CA SER A 96 6.26 6.20 -4.80
C SER A 96 7.29 7.22 -5.29
N LEU A 97 6.90 8.50 -5.34
CA LEU A 97 7.81 9.59 -5.70
C LEU A 97 8.97 9.70 -4.71
N HIS A 98 8.70 9.58 -3.41
CA HIS A 98 9.71 9.65 -2.36
C HIS A 98 10.77 8.55 -2.53
N ILE A 99 10.35 7.29 -2.71
CA ILE A 99 11.27 6.15 -2.95
C ILE A 99 12.12 6.36 -4.21
N TYR A 100 11.52 6.93 -5.27
CA TYR A 100 12.25 7.24 -6.49
C TYR A 100 13.32 8.32 -6.25
N LEU A 101 12.95 9.44 -5.63
CA LEU A 101 13.81 10.60 -5.39
C LEU A 101 14.90 10.33 -4.34
N SER A 102 14.63 9.51 -3.32
CA SER A 102 15.62 9.13 -2.30
C SER A 102 16.68 8.16 -2.82
N GLY A 103 16.63 7.83 -4.11
CA GLY A 103 17.62 7.01 -4.80
C GLY A 103 17.19 5.56 -4.86
N TYR A 104 16.24 5.23 -5.74
CA TYR A 104 15.74 3.85 -5.93
C TYR A 104 16.86 2.78 -5.96
N ARG A 105 18.02 3.08 -6.58
CA ARG A 105 19.16 2.14 -6.65
C ARG A 105 19.75 1.76 -5.29
N THR A 106 19.72 2.64 -4.29
CA THR A 106 20.30 2.44 -2.96
C THR A 106 19.38 1.68 -2.00
N HIS A 107 18.11 1.49 -2.37
CA HIS A 107 17.14 0.78 -1.55
C HIS A 107 17.35 -0.74 -1.60
N THR A 108 16.92 -1.42 -0.54
CA THR A 108 16.89 -2.88 -0.48
C THR A 108 15.92 -3.44 -1.52
N GLN A 109 16.19 -4.65 -2.03
CA GLN A 109 15.32 -5.32 -3.01
C GLN A 109 13.83 -5.35 -2.63
N PRO A 110 13.48 -5.60 -1.36
CA PRO A 110 12.08 -5.62 -0.96
C PRO A 110 11.41 -4.25 -1.15
N VAL A 111 12.07 -3.14 -0.77
CA VAL A 111 11.54 -1.79 -0.99
C VAL A 111 11.41 -1.45 -2.47
N LYS A 112 12.35 -1.93 -3.30
CA LYS A 112 12.28 -1.78 -4.77
C LYS A 112 11.07 -2.50 -5.37
N ILE A 113 10.78 -3.71 -4.92
CA ILE A 113 9.59 -4.44 -5.33
C ILE A 113 8.33 -3.70 -4.85
N GLY A 114 8.35 -3.25 -3.59
CA GLY A 114 7.26 -2.47 -3.00
C GLY A 114 6.92 -1.20 -3.78
N PHE A 115 7.91 -0.51 -4.33
CA PHE A 115 7.71 0.65 -5.22
C PHE A 115 6.85 0.30 -6.45
N PHE A 116 7.09 -0.83 -7.12
CA PHE A 116 6.27 -1.24 -8.27
C PHE A 116 4.84 -1.59 -7.86
N PHE A 117 4.68 -2.21 -6.70
CA PHE A 117 3.37 -2.45 -6.11
C PHE A 117 2.65 -1.13 -5.80
N SER A 118 3.34 -0.12 -5.28
CA SER A 118 2.78 1.21 -4.99
C SER A 118 2.37 1.95 -6.26
N LEU A 119 3.19 1.90 -7.31
CA LEU A 119 2.86 2.47 -8.61
C LEU A 119 1.66 1.77 -9.24
N GLY A 120 1.67 0.44 -9.30
CA GLY A 120 0.57 -0.35 -9.86
C GLY A 120 -0.74 -0.08 -9.11
N PHE A 121 -0.67 -0.04 -7.78
CA PHE A 121 -1.84 0.28 -6.96
C PHE A 121 -2.34 1.71 -7.18
N THR A 122 -1.44 2.69 -7.29
CA THR A 122 -1.81 4.08 -7.60
C THR A 122 -2.51 4.18 -8.96
N ILE A 123 -2.01 3.46 -9.99
CA ILE A 123 -2.65 3.42 -11.31
C ILE A 123 -4.06 2.85 -11.22
N VAL A 124 -4.25 1.75 -10.49
CA VAL A 124 -5.58 1.16 -10.28
C VAL A 124 -6.50 2.14 -9.55
N LEU A 125 -6.02 2.78 -8.48
CA LEU A 125 -6.83 3.70 -7.68
C LEU A 125 -7.26 4.93 -8.50
N VAL A 126 -6.34 5.52 -9.25
CA VAL A 126 -6.63 6.66 -10.14
C VAL A 126 -7.57 6.24 -11.27
N GLY A 127 -7.35 5.07 -11.87
CA GLY A 127 -8.24 4.52 -12.91
C GLY A 127 -9.66 4.33 -12.39
N TYR A 128 -9.82 3.80 -11.18
CA TYR A 128 -11.11 3.65 -10.51
C TYR A 128 -11.77 5.01 -10.22
N LEU A 129 -11.02 5.98 -9.69
CA LEU A 129 -11.52 7.33 -9.42
C LEU A 129 -11.98 8.06 -10.68
N ILE A 130 -11.27 7.86 -11.80
CA ILE A 130 -11.68 8.38 -13.11
C ILE A 130 -12.96 7.68 -13.58
N HIS A 131 -13.03 6.35 -13.43
CA HIS A 131 -14.22 5.57 -13.79
C HIS A 131 -15.48 6.03 -13.05
N LEU A 132 -15.39 6.40 -11.77
CA LEU A 132 -16.55 6.91 -11.01
C LEU A 132 -17.07 8.28 -11.49
N ARG A 133 -16.28 9.03 -12.27
CA ARG A 133 -16.64 10.37 -12.75
C ARG A 133 -17.32 10.35 -14.12
N PHE A 134 -17.26 9.22 -14.84
CA PHE A 134 -17.83 9.01 -16.16
C PHE A 134 -18.89 7.93 -16.13
#